data_AF-A0A842RSW2-F1
#
_entry.id   AF-A0A842RSW2-F1
#
_cell.length_a   1.000
_cell.length_b   1.000
_cell.length_c   1.000
_cell.angle_alpha   90.00
_cell.angle_beta   90.00
_cell.angle_gamma   90.00
#
_symmetry.space_group_name_H-M   'P 1'
#
loop_
_entity.id
_entity.type
_entity.pdbx_description
1 polymer ?
#
loop_
_entity_poly.entity_id
_entity_poly.type
_entity_poly.pdbx_seq_one_letter_code
_entity_poly.pdbx_strand_id
1 'polypeptide(L)'
;MGFEIFDELAILQKSLNLVFIIISILIGILIIRKFFQYKMPVFIIVGLAWVFMSSSWWSIAINFLSIGFFNLELPSFLYLFIERGFIMLGLLFWLLSYAELAVVKRKKELQYFAVIFCSIIEIIIILILIINPSLIGSQIPSKPYEYSHTLFDVILLLGTISIVLITGIIFSLQSIQSNDLKIKWKGRFLLVSFISFTLGAILNGLLHILIPMNAVSIIIIRVILISSAIEYYLGFFLPDRFVK
;
A
#
# COMPACT_ATOMS: atom_id res chain seq x y z
N MET A 1 -18.90 -10.16 22.69
CA MET A 1 -17.69 -9.42 22.24
C MET A 1 -18.14 -8.37 21.23
N GLY A 2 -17.39 -7.29 20.98
CA GLY A 2 -17.86 -6.22 20.08
C GLY A 2 -18.03 -6.65 18.61
N PHE A 3 -17.60 -7.86 18.24
CA PHE A 3 -17.77 -8.42 16.90
C PHE A 3 -19.24 -8.66 16.48
N GLU A 4 -20.16 -8.76 17.44
CA GLU A 4 -21.59 -9.04 17.18
C GLU A 4 -22.30 -7.94 16.38
N ILE A 5 -21.69 -6.74 16.28
CA ILE A 5 -22.23 -5.62 15.50
C ILE A 5 -21.94 -5.73 13.99
N PHE A 6 -21.02 -6.61 13.60
CA PHE A 6 -20.65 -6.81 12.20
C PHE A 6 -21.44 -7.99 11.64
N ASP A 7 -21.98 -7.82 10.42
CA ASP A 7 -22.49 -8.95 9.67
C ASP A 7 -21.36 -9.88 9.19
N GLU A 8 -21.71 -11.07 8.73
CA GLU A 8 -20.75 -12.09 8.28
C GLU A 8 -19.83 -11.58 7.16
N LEU A 9 -20.37 -10.75 6.27
CA LEU A 9 -19.63 -10.19 5.14
C LEU A 9 -18.58 -9.17 5.61
N ALA A 10 -18.95 -8.31 6.56
CA ALA A 10 -18.05 -7.34 7.17
C ALA A 10 -16.96 -8.03 7.99
N ILE A 11 -17.29 -9.10 8.73
CA ILE A 11 -16.30 -9.93 9.43
C ILE A 11 -15.30 -10.52 8.43
N LEU A 12 -15.78 -11.09 7.32
CA LEU A 12 -14.92 -11.63 6.26
C LEU A 12 -14.00 -10.54 5.67
N GLN A 13 -14.57 -9.39 5.27
CA GLN A 13 -13.82 -8.28 4.69
C GLN A 13 -12.73 -7.77 5.62
N LYS A 14 -13.08 -7.48 6.88
CA LYS A 14 -12.18 -6.88 7.87
C LYS A 14 -11.10 -7.88 8.32
N SER A 15 -11.44 -9.16 8.45
CA SER A 15 -10.48 -10.22 8.79
C SER A 15 -9.47 -10.46 7.66
N LEU A 16 -9.93 -10.57 6.40
CA LEU A 16 -9.02 -10.72 5.26
C LEU A 16 -8.14 -9.47 5.07
N ASN A 17 -8.67 -8.29 5.36
CA ASN A 17 -7.90 -7.06 5.35
C ASN A 17 -6.78 -7.06 6.40
N LEU A 18 -7.10 -7.51 7.62
CA LEU A 18 -6.11 -7.70 8.68
C LEU A 18 -5.00 -8.68 8.26
N VAL A 19 -5.37 -9.81 7.65
CA VAL A 19 -4.39 -10.79 7.12
C VAL A 19 -3.47 -10.13 6.09
N PHE A 20 -4.02 -9.38 5.13
CA PHE A 20 -3.24 -8.66 4.13
C PHE A 20 -2.24 -7.68 4.75
N ILE A 21 -2.65 -6.92 5.78
CA ILE A 21 -1.79 -5.96 6.47
C ILE A 21 -0.67 -6.67 7.23
N ILE A 22 -0.99 -7.75 7.96
CA ILE A 22 0.01 -8.56 8.65
C ILE A 22 1.04 -9.08 7.66
N ILE A 23 0.61 -9.65 6.53
CA ILE A 23 1.51 -10.13 5.47
C ILE A 23 2.36 -8.97 4.93
N SER A 24 1.76 -7.82 4.64
CA SER A 24 2.49 -6.66 4.11
C SER A 24 3.56 -6.15 5.08
N ILE A 25 3.23 -6.05 6.37
CA ILE A 25 4.19 -5.67 7.42
C ILE A 25 5.31 -6.71 7.52
N LEU A 26 4.97 -8.00 7.55
CA LEU A 26 5.97 -9.07 7.60
C LEU A 26 6.91 -9.03 6.39
N ILE A 27 6.38 -8.85 5.18
CA ILE A 27 7.17 -8.73 3.95
C ILE A 27 8.10 -7.51 4.04
N GLY A 28 7.58 -6.35 4.44
CA GLY A 28 8.38 -5.15 4.65
C GLY A 28 9.52 -5.36 5.65
N ILE A 29 9.23 -5.99 6.79
CA ILE A 29 10.24 -6.34 7.81
C ILE A 29 11.25 -7.34 7.25
N LEU A 30 10.83 -8.35 6.49
CA LEU A 30 11.74 -9.32 5.87
C LEU A 30 12.71 -8.63 4.90
N ILE A 31 12.25 -7.64 4.13
CA ILE A 31 13.09 -6.81 3.27
C ILE A 31 14.05 -5.96 4.12
N ILE A 32 13.55 -5.26 5.15
CA ILE A 32 14.39 -4.46 6.06
C ILE A 32 15.48 -5.33 6.70
N ARG A 33 15.18 -6.57 7.12
CA ARG A 33 16.16 -7.48 7.71
C ARG A 33 17.34 -7.77 6.79
N LYS A 34 17.17 -7.66 5.47
CA LYS A 34 18.26 -7.82 4.49
C LYS A 34 19.26 -6.67 4.52
N PHE A 35 18.91 -5.50 5.07
CA PHE A 35 19.88 -4.47 5.42
C PHE A 35 20.97 -5.01 6.36
N PHE A 36 20.62 -5.79 7.38
CA PHE A 36 21.63 -6.28 8.32
C PHE A 36 22.59 -7.30 7.68
N GLN A 37 22.12 -8.03 6.65
CA GLN A 37 22.90 -8.98 5.87
C GLN A 37 23.83 -8.29 4.87
N TYR A 38 23.32 -7.34 4.08
CA TYR A 38 24.03 -6.74 2.95
C TYR A 38 24.60 -5.33 3.22
N LYS A 39 24.21 -4.70 4.34
CA LYS A 39 24.58 -3.33 4.74
C LYS A 39 24.22 -2.25 3.71
N MET A 40 23.24 -2.52 2.85
CA MET A 40 22.76 -1.55 1.86
C MET A 40 21.49 -0.84 2.36
N PRO A 41 21.53 0.47 2.64
CA PRO A 41 20.41 1.22 3.23
C PRO A 41 19.14 1.19 2.37
N VAL A 42 19.30 0.96 1.06
CA VAL A 42 18.18 0.83 0.13
C VAL A 42 17.16 -0.23 0.56
N PHE A 43 17.58 -1.31 1.24
CA PHE A 43 16.63 -2.32 1.75
C PHE A 43 15.73 -1.80 2.86
N ILE A 44 16.20 -0.84 3.66
CA ILE A 44 15.33 -0.17 4.65
C ILE A 44 14.25 0.61 3.90
N ILE A 45 14.66 1.39 2.91
CA ILE A 45 13.78 2.27 2.14
C ILE A 45 12.74 1.45 1.36
N VAL A 46 13.15 0.37 0.67
CA VAL A 46 12.23 -0.54 -0.06
C VAL A 46 11.21 -1.16 0.90
N GLY A 47 11.66 -1.67 2.04
CA GLY A 47 10.76 -2.32 2.99
C GLY A 47 9.77 -1.33 3.62
N LEU A 48 10.22 -0.13 3.99
CA LEU A 48 9.34 0.93 4.48
C LEU A 48 8.35 1.40 3.42
N ALA A 49 8.77 1.52 2.16
CA ALA A 49 7.87 1.83 1.05
C ALA A 49 6.70 0.83 1.02
N TRP A 50 6.98 -0.47 1.07
CA TRP A 50 5.92 -1.49 1.06
C TRP A 50 5.01 -1.41 2.28
N VAL A 51 5.57 -1.24 3.49
CA VAL A 51 4.79 -1.11 4.73
C VAL A 51 3.82 0.07 4.63
N PHE A 52 4.32 1.26 4.31
CA PHE A 52 3.50 2.46 4.29
C PHE A 52 2.57 2.55 3.08
N MET A 53 2.90 1.93 1.94
CA MET A 53 1.95 1.78 0.84
C MET A 53 0.72 0.95 1.21
N SER A 54 0.83 0.09 2.23
CA SER A 54 -0.32 -0.65 2.79
C SER A 54 -1.14 0.14 3.81
N SER A 55 -0.75 1.38 4.15
CA SER A 55 -1.42 2.18 5.19
C SER A 55 -2.87 2.50 4.87
N SER A 56 -3.23 2.58 3.58
CA SER A 56 -4.60 2.80 3.10
C SER A 56 -5.62 1.78 3.63
N TRP A 57 -5.16 0.67 4.18
CA TRP A 57 -6.01 -0.37 4.76
C TRP A 57 -5.91 -0.47 6.28
N TRP A 58 -4.97 0.23 6.92
CA TRP A 58 -4.69 0.10 8.36
C TRP A 58 -5.87 0.52 9.23
N SER A 59 -6.56 1.60 8.88
CA SER A 59 -7.71 2.13 9.63
C SER A 59 -8.80 1.06 9.80
N ILE A 60 -9.13 0.33 8.73
CA ILE A 60 -10.14 -0.74 8.72
C ILE A 60 -9.75 -1.86 9.70
N ALA A 61 -8.49 -2.30 9.68
CA ALA A 61 -8.04 -3.40 10.53
C ALA A 61 -7.93 -2.97 12.00
N ILE A 62 -7.38 -1.79 12.27
CA ILE A 62 -7.24 -1.28 13.64
C ILE A 62 -8.63 -1.01 14.23
N ASN A 63 -9.55 -0.41 13.47
CA ASN A 63 -10.93 -0.18 13.93
C ASN A 63 -11.66 -1.51 14.19
N PHE A 64 -11.47 -2.52 13.32
CA PHE A 64 -12.05 -3.84 13.52
C PHE A 64 -11.59 -4.50 14.82
N LEU A 65 -10.28 -4.45 15.11
CA LEU A 65 -9.72 -4.98 16.35
C LEU A 65 -10.17 -4.18 17.58
N SER A 66 -10.17 -2.85 17.47
CA SER A 66 -10.57 -1.92 18.53
C SER A 66 -12.01 -2.18 18.98
N ILE A 67 -12.93 -2.28 18.02
CA ILE A 67 -14.33 -2.58 18.27
C ILE A 67 -14.46 -4.01 18.80
N GLY A 68 -13.87 -5.00 18.12
CA GLY A 68 -14.04 -6.40 18.44
C GLY A 68 -13.62 -6.77 19.85
N PHE A 69 -12.46 -6.26 20.30
CA PHE A 69 -11.88 -6.58 21.60
C PHE A 69 -12.23 -5.58 22.71
N PHE A 70 -12.41 -4.30 22.39
CA PHE A 70 -12.58 -3.24 23.40
C PHE A 70 -13.93 -2.53 23.31
N ASN A 71 -14.75 -2.82 22.30
CA ASN A 71 -15.99 -2.09 22.01
C ASN A 71 -15.75 -0.58 21.84
N LEU A 72 -14.59 -0.21 21.28
CA LEU A 72 -14.18 1.17 21.05
C LEU A 72 -14.09 1.45 19.55
N GLU A 73 -14.86 2.42 19.07
CA GLU A 73 -14.76 2.95 17.71
C GLU A 73 -13.63 3.98 17.64
N LEU A 74 -12.85 3.95 16.55
CA LEU A 74 -11.88 4.99 16.27
C LEU A 74 -12.59 6.33 15.96
N PRO A 75 -12.24 7.43 16.63
CA PRO A 75 -12.67 8.77 16.24
C PRO A 75 -12.34 9.06 14.78
N SER A 76 -13.18 9.83 14.10
CA SER A 76 -13.04 10.12 12.66
C SER A 76 -11.65 10.62 12.27
N PHE A 77 -11.08 11.51 13.09
CA PHE A 77 -9.72 12.01 12.89
C PHE A 77 -8.69 10.86 12.89
N LEU A 78 -8.70 9.98 13.89
CA LEU A 78 -7.74 8.88 14.00
C LEU A 78 -7.94 7.85 12.88
N TYR A 79 -9.19 7.54 12.55
CA TYR A 79 -9.51 6.63 11.45
C TYR A 79 -8.89 7.13 10.13
N LEU A 80 -9.19 8.38 9.75
CA LEU A 80 -8.73 8.95 8.50
C LEU A 80 -7.23 9.26 8.50
N PHE A 81 -6.67 9.66 9.64
CA PHE A 81 -5.22 9.89 9.79
C PHE A 81 -4.42 8.60 9.60
N ILE A 82 -4.84 7.50 10.22
CA ILE A 82 -4.17 6.20 10.03
C ILE A 82 -4.23 5.76 8.56
N GLU A 83 -5.37 6.03 7.91
CA GLU A 83 -5.59 5.63 6.52
C GLU A 83 -4.77 6.44 5.51
N ARG A 84 -4.60 7.75 5.74
CA ARG A 84 -4.01 8.68 4.75
C ARG A 84 -2.70 9.33 5.19
N GLY A 85 -2.47 9.52 6.47
CA GLY A 85 -1.30 10.23 7.02
C GLY A 85 0.05 9.53 6.83
N PHE A 86 0.07 8.37 6.18
CA PHE A 86 1.29 7.62 5.89
C PHE A 86 1.46 7.31 4.40
N ILE A 87 0.48 7.66 3.56
CA ILE A 87 0.51 7.27 2.15
C ILE A 87 1.61 8.00 1.38
N MET A 88 1.87 9.28 1.69
CA MET A 88 2.95 10.03 1.05
C MET A 88 4.31 9.61 1.59
N LEU A 89 4.41 9.08 2.82
CA LEU A 89 5.63 8.42 3.28
C LEU A 89 5.92 7.14 2.48
N GLY A 90 4.88 6.34 2.20
CA GLY A 90 5.00 5.18 1.30
C GLY A 90 5.50 5.57 -0.08
N LEU A 91 4.90 6.59 -0.69
CA LEU A 91 5.31 7.11 -1.99
C LEU A 91 6.74 7.69 -1.95
N LEU A 92 7.08 8.43 -0.91
CA LEU A 92 8.42 9.00 -0.73
C LEU A 92 9.48 7.91 -0.70
N PHE A 93 9.32 6.91 0.18
CA PHE A 93 10.26 5.80 0.25
C PHE A 93 10.32 5.03 -1.07
N TRP A 94 9.19 4.83 -1.75
CA TRP A 94 9.18 4.20 -3.07
C TRP A 94 10.01 5.00 -4.09
N LEU A 95 9.82 6.31 -4.20
CA LEU A 95 10.54 7.17 -5.13
C LEU A 95 12.04 7.25 -4.81
N LEU A 96 12.40 7.26 -3.53
CA LEU A 96 13.81 7.20 -3.10
C LEU A 96 14.45 5.86 -3.47
N SER A 97 13.74 4.74 -3.26
CA SER A 97 14.16 3.41 -3.68
C SER A 97 14.33 3.32 -5.19
N TYR A 98 13.36 3.83 -5.95
CA TYR A 98 13.42 3.90 -7.40
C TYR A 98 14.63 4.71 -7.88
N ALA A 99 14.87 5.89 -7.30
CA ALA A 99 16.03 6.71 -7.64
C ALA A 99 17.38 6.03 -7.32
N GLU A 100 17.42 5.16 -6.31
CA GLU A 100 18.61 4.40 -5.92
C GLU A 100 18.88 3.19 -6.83
N LEU A 101 17.83 2.46 -7.20
CA LEU A 101 17.94 1.17 -7.88
C LEU A 101 17.82 1.24 -9.40
N ALA A 102 17.05 2.21 -9.92
CA ALA A 102 16.85 2.37 -11.35
C ALA A 102 17.96 3.22 -11.97
N VAL A 103 18.16 3.08 -13.29
CA VAL A 103 19.12 3.91 -14.04
C VAL A 103 18.51 5.28 -14.29
N VAL A 104 18.62 6.18 -13.30
CA VAL A 104 18.09 7.55 -13.36
C VAL A 104 19.23 8.55 -13.56
N LYS A 105 19.23 9.27 -14.70
CA LYS A 105 20.27 10.26 -15.04
C LYS A 105 20.38 11.41 -14.01
N ARG A 106 19.25 11.83 -13.44
CA ARG A 106 19.12 12.96 -12.50
C ARG A 106 18.60 12.50 -11.13
N LYS A 107 19.36 11.58 -10.51
CA LYS A 107 18.99 10.92 -9.26
C LYS A 107 18.74 11.91 -8.10
N LYS A 108 19.67 12.85 -7.87
CA LYS A 108 19.56 13.78 -6.73
C LYS A 108 18.38 14.73 -6.90
N GLU A 109 18.17 15.21 -8.12
CA GLU A 109 17.04 16.09 -8.46
C GLU A 109 15.71 15.37 -8.23
N LEU A 110 15.60 14.09 -8.63
CA LEU A 110 14.43 13.27 -8.35
C LEU A 110 14.20 13.07 -6.85
N GLN A 111 15.27 12.79 -6.09
CA GLN A 111 15.17 12.63 -4.63
C GLN A 111 14.72 13.92 -3.93
N TYR A 112 15.29 15.07 -4.28
CA TYR A 112 14.86 16.37 -3.75
C TYR A 112 13.43 16.70 -4.11
N PHE A 113 13.06 16.48 -5.38
CA PHE A 113 11.68 16.66 -5.83
C PHE A 113 10.72 15.77 -5.04
N ALA A 114 11.04 14.48 -4.88
CA ALA A 114 10.21 13.53 -4.15
C ALA A 114 10.02 13.95 -2.68
N VAL A 115 11.09 14.36 -1.99
CA VAL A 115 11.03 14.83 -0.60
C VAL A 115 10.14 16.06 -0.50
N ILE A 116 10.36 17.07 -1.33
CA ILE A 116 9.59 18.33 -1.29
C ILE A 116 8.12 18.06 -1.63
N PHE A 117 7.86 17.35 -2.72
CA PHE A 117 6.51 17.03 -3.18
C PHE A 117 5.73 16.24 -2.13
N CYS A 118 6.28 15.12 -1.65
CA CYS A 118 5.58 14.28 -0.68
C CYS A 118 5.38 15.01 0.66
N SER A 119 6.36 15.80 1.11
CA SER A 119 6.24 16.56 2.36
C SER A 119 5.16 17.64 2.28
N ILE A 120 5.08 18.37 1.17
CA ILE A 120 4.03 19.40 0.98
C ILE A 120 2.65 18.76 1.00
N ILE A 121 2.46 17.66 0.26
CA ILE A 121 1.17 16.98 0.18
C ILE A 121 0.78 16.36 1.53
N GLU A 122 1.72 15.73 2.24
CA GLU A 122 1.49 15.18 3.59
C GLU A 122 1.08 16.29 4.59
N ILE A 123 1.76 17.44 4.57
CA ILE A 123 1.38 18.59 5.41
C ILE A 123 -0.03 19.07 5.07
N ILE A 124 -0.39 19.14 3.78
CA ILE A 124 -1.74 19.52 3.34
C ILE A 124 -2.78 18.52 3.88
N ILE A 125 -2.54 17.22 3.76
CA ILE A 125 -3.44 16.17 4.28
C ILE A 125 -3.62 16.33 5.79
N ILE A 126 -2.53 16.49 6.54
CA ILE A 126 -2.57 16.66 8.00
C ILE A 126 -3.34 17.93 8.40
N LEU A 127 -3.10 19.05 7.72
CA LEU A 127 -3.83 20.29 7.98
C LEU A 127 -5.33 20.15 7.68
N ILE A 128 -5.69 19.48 6.58
CA ILE A 128 -7.09 19.20 6.26
C ILE A 128 -7.73 18.33 7.35
N LEU A 129 -7.05 17.28 7.82
CA LEU A 129 -7.55 16.43 8.90
C LEU A 129 -7.76 17.19 10.21
N ILE A 130 -6.90 18.16 10.54
CA ILE A 130 -7.03 18.97 11.76
C ILE A 130 -8.19 19.97 11.63
N ILE A 131 -8.32 20.64 10.48
CA ILE A 131 -9.32 21.71 10.27
C ILE A 131 -10.71 21.12 10.05
N ASN A 132 -10.83 20.15 9.15
CA ASN A 132 -12.09 19.51 8.79
C ASN A 132 -11.87 18.15 8.10
N PRO A 133 -11.92 17.03 8.86
CA PRO A 133 -11.75 15.68 8.31
C PRO A 133 -12.75 15.32 7.20
N SER A 134 -13.93 15.95 7.17
CA SER A 134 -14.97 15.69 6.16
C SER A 134 -14.56 16.04 4.73
N LEU A 135 -13.49 16.84 4.56
CA LEU A 135 -12.90 17.14 3.26
C LEU A 135 -12.09 15.97 2.68
N ILE A 136 -11.69 15.00 3.51
CA ILE A 136 -11.04 13.76 3.07
C ILE A 136 -12.04 12.61 3.03
N GLY A 137 -12.88 12.50 4.06
CA GLY A 137 -13.89 11.46 4.12
C GLY A 137 -14.94 11.69 5.20
N SER A 138 -16.12 11.11 4.99
CA SER A 138 -17.24 11.19 5.93
C SER A 138 -17.81 9.81 6.19
N GLN A 139 -18.32 9.61 7.40
CA GLN A 139 -18.92 8.33 7.81
C GLN A 139 -20.09 7.97 6.89
N ILE A 140 -20.16 6.71 6.49
CA ILE A 140 -21.22 6.22 5.60
C ILE A 140 -22.47 5.95 6.45
N PRO A 141 -23.62 6.61 6.20
CA PRO A 141 -24.81 6.44 7.03
C PRO A 141 -25.32 4.99 7.12
N SER A 142 -25.16 4.20 6.06
CA SER A 142 -25.57 2.80 6.00
C SER A 142 -24.53 1.82 6.56
N LYS A 143 -23.33 2.29 6.92
CA LYS A 143 -22.24 1.45 7.41
C LYS A 143 -21.53 2.16 8.58
N PRO A 144 -22.02 1.96 9.82
CA PRO A 144 -21.64 2.79 10.97
C PRO A 144 -20.16 2.75 11.39
N TYR A 145 -19.28 2.01 10.71
CA TYR A 145 -17.85 1.90 11.03
C TYR A 145 -16.95 2.01 9.80
N GLU A 146 -17.47 2.59 8.72
CA GLU A 146 -16.77 2.83 7.47
C GLU A 146 -16.89 4.30 7.05
N TYR A 147 -15.87 4.78 6.36
CA TYR A 147 -15.80 6.14 5.85
C TYR A 147 -15.79 6.11 4.32
N SER A 148 -16.55 7.02 3.72
CA SER A 148 -16.49 7.33 2.29
C SER A 148 -15.34 8.28 2.02
N HIS A 149 -14.89 8.32 0.76
CA HIS A 149 -13.79 9.18 0.33
C HIS A 149 -14.32 10.31 -0.56
N THR A 150 -13.81 11.52 -0.35
CA THR A 150 -14.14 12.66 -1.21
C THR A 150 -13.43 12.56 -2.55
N LEU A 151 -13.85 13.38 -3.52
CA LEU A 151 -13.20 13.46 -4.82
C LEU A 151 -11.72 13.85 -4.70
N PHE A 152 -11.39 14.74 -3.77
CA PHE A 152 -10.01 15.13 -3.50
C PHE A 152 -9.15 13.92 -3.10
N ASP A 153 -9.63 13.13 -2.14
CA ASP A 153 -8.93 11.93 -1.66
C ASP A 153 -8.77 10.87 -2.76
N VAL A 154 -9.81 10.68 -3.58
CA VAL A 154 -9.79 9.75 -4.72
C VAL A 154 -8.74 10.17 -5.76
N ILE A 155 -8.69 11.45 -6.13
CA ILE A 155 -7.70 11.97 -7.09
C ILE A 155 -6.28 11.78 -6.55
N LEU A 156 -6.06 12.08 -5.27
CA LEU A 156 -4.77 11.90 -4.61
C LEU A 156 -4.31 10.44 -4.62
N LEU A 157 -5.21 9.51 -4.28
CA LEU A 157 -4.93 8.08 -4.28
C LEU A 157 -4.61 7.56 -5.69
N LEU A 158 -5.40 7.97 -6.69
CA LEU A 158 -5.16 7.62 -8.09
C LEU A 158 -3.82 8.15 -8.60
N GLY A 159 -3.46 9.39 -8.24
CA GLY A 159 -2.17 9.98 -8.56
C GLY A 159 -1.01 9.17 -7.96
N THR A 160 -1.14 8.80 -6.68
CA THR A 160 -0.14 7.99 -5.97
C THR A 160 0.05 6.62 -6.62
N ILE A 161 -1.04 5.90 -6.85
CA ILE A 161 -1.03 4.57 -7.50
C ILE A 161 -0.43 4.68 -8.90
N SER A 162 -0.78 5.72 -9.67
CA SER A 162 -0.25 5.94 -11.02
C SER A 162 1.26 6.16 -11.01
N ILE A 163 1.77 6.99 -10.09
CA ILE A 163 3.21 7.24 -9.96
C ILE A 163 3.94 5.93 -9.61
N VAL A 164 3.42 5.17 -8.64
CA VAL A 164 4.01 3.88 -8.24
C VAL A 164 4.00 2.88 -9.40
N LEU A 165 2.88 2.76 -10.11
CA LEU A 165 2.76 1.85 -11.25
C LEU A 165 3.73 2.23 -12.38
N ILE A 166 3.76 3.49 -12.79
CA ILE A 166 4.61 3.96 -13.90
C ILE A 166 6.09 3.73 -13.56
N THR A 167 6.53 4.19 -12.39
CA THR A 167 7.93 4.04 -11.97
C THR A 167 8.30 2.57 -11.68
N GLY A 168 7.36 1.79 -11.15
CA GLY A 168 7.50 0.34 -10.95
C GLY A 168 7.64 -0.44 -12.25
N ILE A 169 6.84 -0.12 -13.27
CA ILE A 169 6.96 -0.70 -14.62
C ILE A 169 8.32 -0.35 -15.20
N ILE A 170 8.74 0.92 -15.19
CA ILE A 170 10.04 1.34 -15.73
C ILE A 170 11.18 0.57 -15.05
N PHE A 171 11.18 0.50 -13.72
CA PHE A 171 12.18 -0.23 -12.95
C PHE A 171 12.21 -1.73 -13.28
N SER A 172 11.04 -2.33 -13.40
CA SER A 172 10.89 -3.75 -13.72
C SER A 172 11.40 -4.06 -15.13
N LEU A 173 11.07 -3.22 -16.12
CA LEU A 173 11.52 -3.35 -17.50
C LEU A 173 13.05 -3.21 -17.62
N GLN A 174 13.65 -2.25 -16.91
CA GLN A 174 15.11 -2.11 -16.84
C GLN A 174 15.76 -3.38 -16.25
N SER A 175 15.16 -3.96 -15.21
CA SER A 175 15.63 -5.22 -14.61
C SER A 175 15.52 -6.40 -15.57
N ILE A 176 14.45 -6.49 -16.37
CA ILE A 176 14.23 -7.53 -17.39
C ILE A 176 15.27 -7.44 -18.53
N GLN A 177 15.78 -6.24 -18.82
CA GLN A 177 16.79 -6.02 -19.84
C GLN A 177 18.23 -6.35 -19.37
N SER A 178 18.44 -6.63 -18.09
CA SER A 178 19.76 -7.01 -17.55
C SER A 178 20.31 -8.29 -18.19
N ASN A 179 21.62 -8.43 -18.36
CA ASN A 179 22.23 -9.67 -18.86
C ASN A 179 22.14 -10.84 -17.87
N ASP A 180 21.98 -10.54 -16.57
CA ASP A 180 21.89 -11.55 -15.52
C ASP A 180 20.47 -12.15 -15.44
N LEU A 181 20.37 -13.48 -15.63
CA LEU A 181 19.09 -14.21 -15.62
C LEU A 181 18.31 -14.05 -14.31
N LYS A 182 19.00 -13.98 -13.16
CA LYS A 182 18.38 -13.77 -11.85
C LYS A 182 17.74 -12.39 -11.78
N ILE A 183 18.42 -11.37 -12.28
CA ILE A 183 17.90 -9.99 -12.34
C ILE A 183 16.69 -9.93 -13.29
N LYS A 184 16.72 -10.65 -14.43
CA LYS A 184 15.56 -10.72 -15.33
C LYS A 184 14.32 -11.26 -14.64
N TRP A 185 14.45 -12.37 -13.92
CA TRP A 185 13.33 -12.98 -13.20
C TRP A 185 12.81 -12.09 -12.06
N LYS A 186 13.71 -11.46 -11.31
CA LYS A 186 13.35 -10.43 -10.32
C LYS A 186 12.50 -9.33 -10.94
N GLY A 187 12.92 -8.79 -12.09
CA GLY A 187 12.16 -7.80 -12.85
C GLY A 187 10.76 -8.27 -13.25
N ARG A 188 10.59 -9.55 -13.64
CA ARG A 188 9.27 -10.11 -13.95
C ARG A 188 8.36 -10.17 -12.73
N PHE A 189 8.86 -10.66 -11.59
CA PHE A 189 8.09 -10.70 -10.34
C PHE A 189 7.68 -9.30 -9.87
N LEU A 190 8.58 -8.32 -10.00
CA LEU A 190 8.26 -6.92 -9.70
C LEU A 190 7.18 -6.36 -10.63
N LEU A 191 7.26 -6.64 -11.94
CA LEU A 191 6.26 -6.18 -12.89
C LEU A 191 4.87 -6.71 -12.55
N VAL A 192 4.77 -8.03 -12.29
CA VAL A 192 3.51 -8.66 -11.89
C VAL A 192 3.04 -8.06 -10.56
N SER A 193 3.92 -7.88 -9.58
CA SER A 193 3.60 -7.26 -8.30
C SER A 193 2.98 -5.87 -8.44
N PHE A 194 3.57 -4.96 -9.23
CA PHE A 194 3.03 -3.61 -9.40
C PHE A 194 1.66 -3.61 -10.09
N ILE A 195 1.48 -4.47 -11.10
CA ILE A 195 0.20 -4.64 -11.80
C ILE A 195 -0.85 -5.22 -10.85
N SER A 196 -0.54 -6.33 -10.16
CA SER A 196 -1.41 -6.98 -9.17
C SER A 196 -1.79 -6.01 -8.06
N PHE A 197 -0.84 -5.28 -7.49
CA PHE A 197 -1.09 -4.30 -6.43
C PHE A 197 -2.02 -3.19 -6.92
N THR A 198 -1.75 -2.62 -8.09
CA THR A 198 -2.57 -1.54 -8.66
C THR A 198 -3.98 -2.02 -8.97
N LEU A 199 -4.12 -3.20 -9.58
CA LEU A 199 -5.42 -3.82 -9.82
C LEU A 199 -6.16 -4.06 -8.50
N GLY A 200 -5.52 -4.69 -7.52
CA GLY A 200 -6.10 -4.92 -6.20
C GLY A 200 -6.53 -3.62 -5.51
N ALA A 201 -5.74 -2.57 -5.60
CA ALA A 201 -6.04 -1.26 -5.02
C ALA A 201 -7.23 -0.58 -5.71
N ILE A 202 -7.28 -0.59 -7.05
CA ILE A 202 -8.41 -0.04 -7.83
C ILE A 202 -9.67 -0.86 -7.56
N LEU A 203 -9.58 -2.19 -7.56
CA LEU A 203 -10.71 -3.08 -7.27
C LEU A 203 -11.28 -2.83 -5.87
N ASN A 204 -10.40 -2.68 -4.87
CA ASN A 204 -10.81 -2.43 -3.49
C ASN A 204 -11.38 -1.01 -3.29
N GLY A 205 -10.71 0.02 -3.84
CA GLY A 205 -11.01 1.42 -3.56
C GLY A 205 -12.10 2.02 -4.45
N LEU A 206 -12.13 1.66 -5.74
CA LEU A 206 -12.98 2.33 -6.74
C LEU A 206 -14.04 1.41 -7.33
N LEU A 207 -13.71 0.13 -7.52
CA LEU A 207 -14.59 -0.77 -8.24
C LEU A 207 -15.79 -1.27 -7.41
N HIS A 208 -15.89 -0.91 -6.12
CA HIS A 208 -17.13 -1.11 -5.35
C HIS A 208 -18.33 -0.35 -5.94
N ILE A 209 -18.08 0.68 -6.76
CA ILE A 209 -19.11 1.43 -7.49
C ILE A 209 -19.68 0.60 -8.65
N LEU A 210 -18.86 -0.26 -9.26
CA LEU A 210 -19.21 -1.03 -10.48
C LEU A 210 -19.49 -2.51 -10.20
N ILE A 211 -18.89 -3.08 -9.15
CA ILE A 211 -19.05 -4.49 -8.75
C ILE A 211 -19.62 -4.53 -7.32
N PRO A 212 -20.75 -5.22 -7.10
CA PRO A 212 -21.25 -5.45 -5.75
C PRO A 212 -20.19 -6.14 -4.89
N MET A 213 -19.92 -5.56 -3.71
CA MET A 213 -19.06 -6.19 -2.72
C MET A 213 -19.81 -7.37 -2.10
N ASN A 214 -19.47 -8.58 -2.55
CA ASN A 214 -19.95 -9.84 -2.03
C ASN A 214 -18.75 -10.68 -1.59
N ALA A 215 -19.02 -11.84 -0.97
CA ALA A 215 -17.95 -12.67 -0.43
C ALA A 215 -16.89 -13.06 -1.49
N VAL A 216 -17.33 -13.36 -2.72
CA VAL A 216 -16.44 -13.76 -3.81
C VAL A 216 -15.54 -12.62 -4.25
N SER A 217 -16.09 -11.42 -4.49
CA SER A 217 -15.29 -10.27 -4.92
C SER A 217 -14.28 -9.85 -3.83
N ILE A 218 -14.68 -9.87 -2.56
CA ILE A 218 -13.78 -9.59 -1.43
C ILE A 218 -12.61 -10.59 -1.39
N ILE A 219 -12.89 -11.89 -1.53
CA ILE A 219 -11.85 -12.93 -1.52
C ILE A 219 -10.88 -12.72 -2.69
N ILE A 220 -11.39 -12.50 -3.91
CA ILE A 220 -10.56 -12.29 -5.11
C ILE A 220 -9.65 -11.08 -4.92
N ILE A 221 -10.19 -9.94 -4.49
CA ILE A 221 -9.42 -8.71 -4.24
C ILE A 221 -8.29 -8.97 -3.23
N ARG A 222 -8.59 -9.68 -2.15
CA ARG A 222 -7.61 -9.99 -1.10
C ARG A 222 -6.54 -10.96 -1.58
N VAL A 223 -6.89 -11.97 -2.37
CA VAL A 223 -5.92 -12.87 -3.01
C VAL A 223 -4.99 -12.10 -3.94
N ILE A 224 -5.51 -11.19 -4.76
CA ILE A 224 -4.68 -10.35 -5.66
C ILE A 224 -3.69 -9.49 -4.86
N LEU A 225 -4.18 -8.79 -3.82
CA LEU A 225 -3.34 -7.95 -2.96
C LEU A 225 -2.28 -8.76 -2.20
N ILE A 226 -2.65 -9.90 -1.62
CA ILE A 226 -1.70 -10.79 -0.93
C ILE A 226 -0.66 -11.36 -1.92
N SER A 227 -1.10 -11.79 -3.10
CA SER A 227 -0.19 -12.27 -4.16
C SER A 227 0.82 -11.18 -4.55
N SER A 228 0.35 -9.93 -4.71
CA SER A 228 1.22 -8.79 -5.02
C SER A 228 2.33 -8.59 -3.99
N ALA A 229 2.07 -8.83 -2.71
CA ALA A 229 3.06 -8.71 -1.64
C ALA A 229 4.14 -9.79 -1.73
N ILE A 230 3.70 -11.01 -2.03
CA ILE A 230 4.60 -12.17 -2.21
C ILE A 230 5.46 -11.96 -3.46
N GLU A 231 4.86 -11.55 -4.57
CA GLU A 231 5.54 -11.21 -5.82
C GLU A 231 6.54 -10.07 -5.60
N TYR A 232 6.19 -9.05 -4.82
CA TYR A 232 7.10 -7.96 -4.47
C TYR A 232 8.35 -8.48 -3.78
N TYR A 233 8.17 -9.35 -2.77
CA TYR A 233 9.28 -9.96 -2.04
C TYR A 233 10.16 -10.81 -2.94
N LEU A 234 9.57 -11.66 -3.79
CA LEU A 234 10.31 -12.47 -4.76
C LEU A 234 11.06 -11.59 -5.79
N GLY A 235 10.47 -10.46 -6.13
CA GLY A 235 11.08 -9.42 -6.96
C GLY A 235 12.41 -8.90 -6.41
N PHE A 236 12.54 -8.78 -5.10
CA PHE A 236 13.82 -8.39 -4.48
C PHE A 236 14.71 -9.59 -4.11
N PHE A 237 14.10 -10.69 -3.66
CA PHE A 237 14.78 -11.84 -3.04
C PHE A 237 14.42 -13.18 -3.67
N LEU A 238 14.54 -13.28 -4.99
CA LEU A 238 14.39 -14.55 -5.70
C LEU A 238 15.39 -15.62 -5.21
N PRO A 239 14.90 -16.80 -4.76
CA PRO A 239 15.77 -17.92 -4.37
C PRO A 239 16.56 -18.47 -5.56
N ASP A 240 17.81 -18.91 -5.32
CA ASP A 240 18.71 -19.42 -6.38
C ASP A 240 18.16 -20.66 -7.11
N ARG A 241 17.23 -21.39 -6.49
CA ARG A 241 16.60 -22.59 -7.08
C ARG A 241 15.77 -22.30 -8.33
N PHE A 242 15.28 -21.07 -8.51
CA PHE A 242 14.46 -20.68 -9.65
C PHE A 242 15.28 -20.24 -10.88
N VAL A 243 16.61 -20.15 -10.76
CA VAL A 243 17.50 -19.61 -11.80
C VAL A 243 18.45 -20.67 -12.36
N LYS A 244 18.23 -21.94 -12.01
CA LYS A 244 18.92 -23.08 -12.63
C LYS A 244 18.20 -23.47 -13.90
#